data_AF-A0A8I1PAG4-F1
#
_entry.id   AF-A0A8I1PAG4-F1
#
_cell.length_a   1.000
_cell.length_b   1.000
_cell.length_c   1.000
_cell.angle_alpha   90.00
_cell.angle_beta   90.00
_cell.angle_gamma   90.00
#
_symmetry.space_group_name_H-M   'P 1'
#
loop_
_entity.id
_entity.type
_entity.pdbx_description
1 polymer ?
#
loop_
_entity_poly.entity_id
_entity_poly.type
_entity_poly.pdbx_seq_one_letter_code
_entity_poly.pdbx_strand_id
1 'polypeptide(L)'
;MVLAMSRPYRHPEMGIYWLRKRVPADISDKIGREVVTKSLGTHDPEEARRKYAKLLAELEAEWAGLRRGKRRITDREAHFLAKPIGDAWLERFRENPSEQFYWHTDIYRGLWMCFGVE
;
A
#
# COMPACT_ATOMS: atom_id res chain seq x y z
N MET A 1 -14.05 -22.22 -26.11
CA MET A 1 -12.70 -22.06 -25.52
C MET A 1 -12.87 -21.73 -24.05
N VAL A 2 -12.49 -22.63 -23.15
CA VAL A 2 -12.61 -22.39 -21.69
C VAL A 2 -11.37 -21.62 -21.24
N LEU A 3 -11.56 -20.39 -20.75
CA LEU A 3 -10.48 -19.63 -20.10
C LEU A 3 -9.93 -20.50 -18.97
N ALA A 4 -8.65 -20.89 -19.08
CA ALA A 4 -7.99 -21.67 -18.05
C ALA A 4 -8.03 -20.85 -16.75
N MET A 5 -8.97 -21.20 -15.87
CA MET A 5 -9.07 -20.60 -14.54
C MET A 5 -7.71 -20.77 -13.87
N SER A 6 -7.11 -19.66 -13.48
CA SER A 6 -5.77 -19.65 -12.92
C SER A 6 -5.76 -20.49 -11.64
N ARG A 7 -4.99 -21.59 -11.66
CA ARG A 7 -5.04 -22.63 -10.62
C ARG A 7 -4.12 -22.22 -9.46
N PRO A 8 -4.51 -22.44 -8.19
CA PRO A 8 -3.63 -22.24 -7.06
C PRO A 8 -2.43 -23.20 -7.16
N TYR A 9 -1.21 -22.66 -7.06
CA TYR A 9 0.03 -23.43 -7.14
C TYR A 9 0.29 -24.11 -5.79
N ARG A 10 0.47 -25.43 -5.77
CA ARG A 10 0.79 -26.15 -4.53
C ARG A 10 2.30 -26.13 -4.29
N HIS A 11 2.73 -25.65 -3.14
CA HIS A 11 4.16 -25.67 -2.78
C HIS A 11 4.63 -27.13 -2.57
N PRO A 12 5.71 -27.58 -3.22
CA PRO A 12 6.12 -28.99 -3.24
C PRO A 12 6.51 -29.53 -1.84
N GLU A 13 7.16 -28.72 -1.01
CA GLU A 13 7.59 -29.16 0.34
C GLU A 13 6.56 -28.89 1.44
N MET A 14 5.78 -27.80 1.30
CA MET A 14 4.90 -27.34 2.38
C MET A 14 3.45 -27.72 2.13
N GLY A 15 3.05 -28.18 0.95
CA GLY A 15 1.66 -28.51 0.63
C GLY A 15 0.67 -27.33 0.64
N ILE A 16 1.10 -26.14 1.08
CA ILE A 16 0.33 -24.91 1.11
C ILE A 16 0.12 -24.38 -0.31
N TYR A 17 -1.10 -23.94 -0.60
CA TYR A 17 -1.42 -23.31 -1.88
C TYR A 17 -0.95 -21.85 -1.94
N TRP A 18 -0.42 -21.44 -3.08
CA TRP A 18 0.08 -20.10 -3.37
C TRP A 18 -0.66 -19.51 -4.59
N LEU A 19 -0.94 -18.21 -4.53
CA LEU A 19 -1.34 -17.38 -5.66
C LEU A 19 -0.07 -16.84 -6.31
N ARG A 20 0.17 -17.21 -7.57
CA ARG A 20 1.23 -16.64 -8.39
C ARG A 20 0.58 -15.97 -9.60
N LYS A 21 0.68 -14.65 -9.68
CA LYS A 21 0.12 -13.88 -10.79
C LYS A 21 1.18 -12.92 -11.33
N ARG A 22 1.32 -12.89 -12.65
CA ARG A 22 2.15 -11.90 -13.33
C ARG A 22 1.50 -10.53 -13.16
N VAL A 23 2.30 -9.55 -12.74
CA VAL A 23 1.86 -8.16 -12.68
C VAL A 23 1.74 -7.64 -14.11
N PRO A 24 0.66 -6.95 -14.48
CA PRO A 24 0.56 -6.27 -15.77
C PRO A 24 1.72 -5.28 -15.98
N ALA A 25 2.25 -5.18 -17.20
CA ALA A 25 3.44 -4.36 -17.51
C ALA A 25 3.28 -2.88 -17.08
N ASP A 26 2.07 -2.36 -17.22
CA ASP A 26 1.70 -1.00 -16.84
C ASP A 26 1.78 -0.71 -15.32
N ILE A 27 1.76 -1.78 -14.52
CA ILE A 27 1.89 -1.72 -13.06
C ILE A 27 3.28 -2.17 -12.61
N SER A 28 3.91 -3.11 -13.32
CA SER A 28 5.27 -3.58 -12.97
C SER A 28 6.29 -2.44 -13.00
N ASP A 29 6.17 -1.49 -13.93
CA ASP A 29 7.04 -0.31 -13.99
C ASP A 29 6.88 0.61 -12.77
N LYS A 30 5.68 0.65 -12.18
CA LYS A 30 5.39 1.48 -11.00
C LYS A 30 5.80 0.81 -9.68
N ILE A 31 5.71 -0.53 -9.62
CA ILE A 31 5.95 -1.32 -8.41
C ILE A 31 7.39 -1.88 -8.37
N GLY A 32 8.07 -1.97 -9.52
CA GLY A 32 9.38 -2.61 -9.66
C GLY A 32 9.36 -4.13 -9.45
N ARG A 33 8.17 -4.77 -9.52
CA ARG A 33 8.00 -6.23 -9.35
C ARG A 33 7.18 -6.80 -10.49
N GLU A 34 7.70 -7.84 -11.13
CA GLU A 34 7.03 -8.51 -12.27
C GLU A 34 6.06 -9.63 -11.85
N VAL A 35 6.25 -10.21 -10.67
CA VAL A 35 5.45 -11.33 -10.17
C VAL A 35 5.06 -11.10 -8.73
N VAL A 36 3.76 -11.17 -8.44
CA VAL A 36 3.24 -11.22 -7.07
C VAL A 36 2.99 -12.67 -6.70
N THR A 37 3.66 -13.09 -5.63
CA THR A 37 3.46 -14.39 -4.98
C THR A 37 2.87 -14.14 -3.59
N LYS A 38 1.65 -14.61 -3.35
CA LYS A 38 1.00 -14.59 -2.02
C LYS A 38 0.67 -16.02 -1.62
N SER A 39 1.03 -16.42 -0.39
CA SER A 39 0.61 -17.70 0.17
C SER A 39 -0.88 -17.64 0.57
N LEU A 40 -1.62 -18.71 0.30
CA LEU A 40 -3.03 -18.86 0.71
C LEU A 40 -3.16 -19.43 2.12
N GLY A 41 -2.07 -19.94 2.69
CA GLY A 41 -2.00 -20.45 4.06
C GLY A 41 -2.96 -21.61 4.33
N THR A 42 -3.34 -22.37 3.31
CA THR A 42 -4.22 -23.54 3.45
C THR A 42 -3.71 -24.71 2.63
N HIS A 43 -3.92 -25.92 3.16
CA HIS A 43 -3.67 -27.20 2.50
C HIS A 43 -4.94 -27.75 1.83
N ASP A 44 -6.12 -27.22 2.16
CA ASP A 44 -7.40 -27.70 1.66
C ASP A 44 -7.68 -27.12 0.26
N PRO A 45 -7.97 -27.96 -0.74
CA PRO A 45 -8.17 -27.52 -2.12
C PRO A 45 -9.41 -26.62 -2.32
N GLU A 46 -10.49 -26.90 -1.59
CA GLU A 46 -11.73 -26.10 -1.66
C GLU A 46 -11.56 -24.73 -0.99
N GLU A 47 -10.93 -24.69 0.19
CA GLU A 47 -10.60 -23.42 0.84
C GLU A 47 -9.60 -22.61 0.01
N ALA A 48 -8.60 -23.26 -0.58
CA ALA A 48 -7.63 -22.63 -1.45
C ALA A 48 -8.33 -21.95 -2.62
N ARG A 49 -9.33 -22.60 -3.25
CA ARG A 49 -10.09 -22.03 -4.36
C ARG A 49 -10.87 -20.78 -3.94
N ARG A 50 -11.51 -20.79 -2.77
CA ARG A 50 -12.24 -19.62 -2.23
C ARG A 50 -11.30 -18.46 -1.90
N LYS A 51 -10.22 -18.74 -1.15
CA LYS A 51 -9.20 -17.74 -0.80
C LYS A 51 -8.50 -17.19 -2.03
N TYR A 52 -8.26 -18.03 -3.04
CA TYR A 52 -7.67 -17.64 -4.31
C TYR A 52 -8.56 -16.65 -5.05
N ALA A 53 -9.85 -16.95 -5.21
CA ALA A 53 -10.79 -16.05 -5.88
C ALA A 53 -10.90 -14.69 -5.15
N LYS A 54 -10.92 -14.71 -3.82
CA LYS A 54 -10.96 -13.49 -3.00
C LYS A 54 -9.69 -12.64 -3.17
N LEU A 55 -8.51 -13.24 -2.98
CA LEU A 55 -7.23 -12.53 -3.12
C LEU A 55 -7.01 -12.04 -4.56
N LEU A 56 -7.48 -12.78 -5.55
CA LEU A 56 -7.42 -12.37 -6.95
C LEU A 56 -8.23 -11.08 -7.17
N ALA A 57 -9.45 -11.02 -6.64
CA ALA A 57 -10.31 -9.85 -6.73
C ALA A 57 -9.73 -8.63 -5.99
N GLU A 58 -9.18 -8.84 -4.79
CA GLU A 58 -8.48 -7.78 -4.05
C GLU A 58 -7.28 -7.24 -4.83
N LEU A 59 -6.46 -8.13 -5.39
CA LEU A 59 -5.30 -7.75 -6.18
C LEU A 59 -5.69 -6.98 -7.46
N GLU A 60 -6.76 -7.43 -8.14
CA GLU A 60 -7.29 -6.72 -9.31
C GLU A 60 -7.89 -5.35 -8.94
N ALA A 61 -8.52 -5.22 -7.78
CA ALA A 61 -9.03 -3.94 -7.29
C ALA A 61 -7.88 -2.96 -6.95
N GLU A 62 -6.83 -3.43 -6.29
CA GLU A 62 -5.60 -2.65 -6.04
C GLU A 62 -4.99 -2.18 -7.37
N TRP A 63 -4.84 -3.10 -8.33
CA TRP A 63 -4.31 -2.81 -9.66
C TRP A 63 -5.19 -1.84 -10.45
N ALA A 64 -6.51 -1.97 -10.38
CA ALA A 64 -7.44 -1.02 -10.98
C ALA A 64 -7.33 0.37 -10.34
N GLY A 65 -7.12 0.43 -9.01
CA GLY A 65 -6.81 1.67 -8.29
C GLY A 65 -5.50 2.32 -8.79
N LEU A 66 -4.43 1.54 -8.91
CA LEU A 66 -3.13 2.01 -9.42
C LEU A 66 -3.19 2.46 -10.89
N ARG A 67 -4.05 1.84 -11.70
CA ARG A 67 -4.31 2.22 -13.10
C ARG A 67 -5.09 3.52 -13.22
N ARG A 68 -6.08 3.76 -12.35
CA ARG A 68 -6.79 5.06 -12.27
C ARG A 68 -5.85 6.21 -11.95
N GLY A 69 -4.64 5.93 -11.48
CA GLY A 69 -3.60 6.90 -11.21
C GLY A 69 -3.86 7.65 -9.89
N LYS A 70 -2.88 8.45 -9.48
CA LYS A 70 -3.05 9.34 -8.33
C LYS A 70 -4.04 10.43 -8.74
N ARG A 71 -5.28 10.34 -8.26
CA ARG A 71 -6.24 11.43 -8.40
C ARG A 71 -5.62 12.67 -7.75
N ARG A 72 -5.51 13.76 -8.52
CA ARG A 72 -5.19 15.07 -7.94
C ARG A 72 -6.32 15.41 -6.98
N ILE A 73 -6.00 15.44 -5.69
CA ILE A 73 -6.91 15.93 -4.67
C ILE A 73 -6.92 17.45 -4.70
N THR A 74 -8.08 18.04 -4.45
CA THR A 74 -8.19 19.48 -4.25
C THR A 74 -7.57 19.87 -2.90
N ASP A 75 -7.21 21.15 -2.75
CA ASP A 75 -6.70 21.69 -1.48
C ASP A 75 -7.65 21.43 -0.31
N ARG A 76 -8.95 21.66 -0.53
CA ARG A 76 -10.00 21.36 0.43
C ARG A 76 -9.98 19.88 0.85
N GLU A 77 -9.95 18.96 -0.10
CA GLU A 77 -9.89 17.52 0.20
C GLU A 77 -8.61 17.14 0.97
N ALA A 78 -7.47 17.74 0.62
CA ALA A 78 -6.22 17.53 1.34
C ALA A 78 -6.36 17.98 2.81
N HIS A 79 -6.95 19.14 3.06
CA HIS A 79 -7.23 19.60 4.42
C HIS A 79 -8.19 18.68 5.18
N PHE A 80 -9.25 18.19 4.53
CA PHE A 80 -10.16 17.22 5.15
C PHE A 80 -9.46 15.91 5.52
N LEU A 81 -8.55 15.42 4.69
CA LEU A 81 -7.76 14.22 4.97
C LEU A 81 -6.70 14.45 6.07
N ALA A 82 -6.12 15.65 6.12
CA ALA A 82 -5.13 16.02 7.13
C ALA A 82 -5.74 16.19 8.53
N LYS A 83 -6.99 16.66 8.62
CA LYS A 83 -7.68 16.92 9.89
C LYS A 83 -7.65 15.73 10.88
N PRO A 84 -8.11 14.52 10.54
CA PRO A 84 -8.09 13.40 11.49
C PRO A 84 -6.67 13.00 11.93
N ILE A 85 -5.67 13.20 11.06
CA ILE A 85 -4.27 12.94 11.40
C ILE A 85 -3.80 13.98 12.43
N GLY A 86 -4.12 15.25 12.21
CA GLY A 86 -3.84 16.33 13.16
C GLY A 86 -4.56 16.14 14.50
N ASP A 87 -5.83 15.79 14.48
CA ASP A 87 -6.63 15.54 15.69
C ASP A 87 -6.04 14.38 16.51
N ALA A 88 -5.71 13.25 15.85
CA ALA A 88 -5.07 12.12 16.50
C ALA A 88 -3.68 12.46 17.05
N TRP A 89 -2.95 13.34 16.38
CA TRP A 89 -1.65 13.82 16.82
C TRP A 89 -1.77 14.69 18.07
N LEU A 90 -2.70 15.64 18.07
CA LEU A 90 -2.96 16.51 19.22
C LEU A 90 -3.45 15.73 20.43
N GLU A 91 -4.28 14.70 20.23
CA GLU A 91 -4.69 13.79 21.30
C GLU A 91 -3.49 13.06 21.91
N ARG A 92 -2.61 12.49 21.06
CA ARG A 92 -1.44 11.73 21.51
C ARG A 92 -0.47 12.55 22.36
N PHE A 93 -0.29 13.83 22.04
CA PHE A 93 0.67 14.70 22.73
C PHE A 93 -0.01 15.80 23.55
N ARG A 94 -1.26 15.58 23.98
CA ARG A 94 -2.05 16.56 24.74
C ARG A 94 -1.36 16.98 26.04
N GLU A 95 -0.89 16.01 26.81
CA GLU A 95 -0.27 16.25 28.12
C GLU A 95 1.14 16.85 27.96
N ASN A 96 1.93 16.33 27.00
CA ASN A 96 3.32 16.71 26.81
C ASN A 96 3.61 17.07 25.33
N PRO A 97 3.29 18.31 24.89
CA PRO A 97 3.51 18.73 23.49
C PRO A 97 4.98 18.73 23.05
N SER A 98 5.93 18.86 23.98
CA SER A 98 7.37 18.89 23.72
C SER A 98 7.99 17.53 23.41
N GLU A 99 7.28 16.42 23.60
CA GLU A 99 7.76 15.07 23.28
C GLU A 99 7.60 14.72 21.78
N GLN A 100 7.24 15.71 20.96
CA GLN A 100 7.09 15.58 19.52
C GLN A 100 8.44 15.65 18.79
N PHE A 101 9.20 14.56 18.78
CA PHE A 101 10.50 14.48 18.10
C PHE A 101 10.43 14.41 16.56
N TYR A 102 9.23 14.42 15.98
CA TYR A 102 9.05 14.32 14.52
C TYR A 102 9.39 15.63 13.79
N TRP A 103 9.28 16.76 14.48
CA TRP A 103 9.69 18.05 13.95
C TRP A 103 11.13 18.29 14.41
N HIS A 104 12.08 18.13 13.49
CA HIS A 104 13.48 18.41 13.78
C HIS A 104 13.68 19.92 13.97
N THR A 105 13.60 20.38 15.21
CA THR A 105 13.84 21.78 15.59
C THR A 105 15.24 22.25 15.22
N ASP A 106 16.18 21.33 15.05
CA ASP A 106 17.54 21.63 14.60
C ASP A 106 17.58 22.22 13.17
N ILE A 107 16.58 21.90 12.35
CA ILE A 107 16.44 22.43 10.99
C ILE A 107 16.06 23.93 11.03
N TYR A 108 15.40 24.39 12.09
CA TYR A 108 15.01 25.80 12.25
C TYR A 108 16.19 26.76 12.12
N ARG A 109 17.35 26.37 12.66
CA ARG A 109 18.56 27.20 12.63
C ARG A 109 18.99 27.51 11.18
N GLY A 110 18.87 26.56 10.26
CA GLY A 110 19.28 26.72 8.86
C GLY A 110 18.17 27.19 7.91
N LEU A 111 16.90 27.06 8.31
CA LEU A 111 15.75 27.26 7.41
C LEU A 111 15.64 28.69 6.85
N TRP A 112 16.10 29.68 7.61
CA TRP A 112 16.02 31.11 7.27
C TRP A 112 17.39 31.73 6.93
N MET A 113 18.48 30.97 7.04
CA MET A 113 19.84 31.47 6.73
C MET A 113 20.14 31.49 5.23
N CYS A 114 19.34 30.83 4.39
CA CYS A 114 19.52 30.84 2.93
C CYS A 114 18.83 32.02 2.21
N PHE A 115 18.21 32.96 2.93
CA PHE A 115 17.71 34.22 2.35
C PHE A 115 18.59 35.41 2.76
N GLY A 116 19.91 35.20 2.76
CA GLY A 116 20.90 36.27 2.77
C GLY A 116 20.87 36.98 1.41
N VAL A 117 20.37 38.21 1.43
CA VAL A 117 20.58 39.26 0.45
C VAL A 117 22.08 39.63 0.44
N GLU A 118 22.59 39.92 -0.77
CA GLU A 118 23.96 40.32 -1.19
C GLU A 118 25.00 39.24 -1.46
#